data_AF-A0A553KI95-F1
#
_entry.id   AF-A0A553KI95-F1
#
_cell.length_a   1.000
_cell.length_b   1.000
_cell.length_c   1.000
_cell.angle_alpha   90.00
_cell.angle_beta   90.00
_cell.angle_gamma   90.00
#
_symmetry.space_group_name_H-M   'P 1'
#
loop_
_entity.id
_entity.type
_entity.pdbx_description
1 polymer ?
#
loop_
_entity_poly.entity_id
_entity_poly.type
_entity_poly.pdbx_seq_one_letter_code
_entity_poly.pdbx_strand_id
1 'polypeptide(L)' 'MRDMVLEKIELLRQRMVKMGLEFGLDHPDVLEYSKQIDQLHNELNQLDHSLSKVGKKSKPYRFYMLENKAHFA' A
#
# COMPACT_ATOMS: atom_id res chain seq x y z
N MET A 1 -10.29 11.80 -6.45
CA MET A 1 -10.38 10.38 -6.83
C MET A 1 -9.05 9.68 -6.53
N ARG A 2 -7.95 10.03 -7.21
CA ARG A 2 -6.61 9.45 -6.99
C ARG A 2 -6.11 9.58 -5.56
N ASP A 3 -6.24 10.76 -4.97
CA ASP A 3 -5.76 11.03 -3.59
C ASP A 3 -6.53 10.23 -2.54
N MET A 4 -7.84 10.01 -2.74
CA MET A 4 -8.67 9.20 -1.83
C MET A 4 -8.29 7.71 -1.91
N VAL A 5 -7.88 7.21 -3.08
CA VAL A 5 -7.42 5.81 -3.22
C VAL A 5 -6.05 5.64 -2.55
N LEU A 6 -5.15 6.62 -2.71
CA LEU A 6 -3.85 6.62 -2.03
C LEU A 6 -3.98 6.70 -0.52
N GLU A 7 -4.87 7.55 0.00
CA GLU A 7 -5.16 7.64 1.43
C GLU A 7 -5.70 6.32 1.99
N LYS A 8 -6.62 5.65 1.26
CA LYS A 8 -7.13 4.33 1.65
C LYS A 8 -6.04 3.25 1.67
N ILE A 9 -5.15 3.25 0.68
CA ILE A 9 -4.02 2.33 0.62
C ILE A 9 -3.11 2.52 1.84
N GLU A 10 -2.77 3.76 2.18
CA GLU A 10 -1.89 4.04 3.32
C GLU A 10 -2.58 3.69 4.65
N LEU A 11 -3.88 3.94 4.79
CA LEU A 11 -4.64 3.52 5.98
C LEU A 11 -4.63 1.99 6.16
N LEU A 12 -4.86 1.24 5.07
CA LEU A 12 -4.82 -0.22 5.09
C LEU A 12 -3.41 -0.73 5.41
N ARG A 13 -2.37 -0.09 4.86
CA ARG A 13 -0.98 -0.40 5.17
C ARG A 13 -0.65 -0.19 6.64
N GLN A 14 -1.11 0.90 7.25
CA GLN A 14 -0.90 1.15 8.68
C GLN A 14 -1.58 0.08 9.54
N ARG A 15 -2.80 -0.34 9.18
CA ARG A 15 -3.51 -1.44 9.87
C ARG A 15 -2.78 -2.77 9.71
N MET A 16 -2.31 -3.08 8.50
CA MET A 16 -1.50 -4.27 8.22
C MET A 16 -0.23 -4.31 9.06
N VAL A 17 0.50 -3.20 9.15
CA VAL A 17 1.73 -3.09 9.96
C VAL A 17 1.41 -3.26 11.43
N LYS A 18 0.36 -2.60 11.94
CA LYS A 18 -0.06 -2.75 13.34
C LYS A 18 -0.42 -4.20 13.67
N MET A 19 -1.19 -4.85 12.81
CA MET A 19 -1.54 -6.27 12.92
C MET A 19 -0.32 -7.18 12.85
N GLY A 20 0.63 -6.89 11.95
CA GLY A 20 1.87 -7.64 11.83
C GLY A 20 2.77 -7.50 13.06
N LEU A 21 2.71 -6.35 13.74
CA LEU A 21 3.40 -6.14 15.01
C LEU A 21 2.71 -6.87 16.18
N GLU A 22 1.38 -6.93 16.19
CA GLU A 22 0.60 -7.56 17.28
C GLU A 22 0.52 -9.09 17.15
N PHE A 23 0.35 -9.61 15.93
CA PHE A 23 0.05 -11.03 15.66
C PHE A 23 1.10 -11.73 14.79
N GLY A 24 2.10 -11.01 14.28
CA GLY A 24 3.10 -11.52 13.35
C GLY A 24 2.72 -11.35 11.88
N LEU A 25 3.72 -11.35 10.99
CA LEU A 25 3.53 -11.13 9.56
C LEU A 25 2.84 -12.32 8.85
N ASP A 26 2.89 -13.50 9.44
CA ASP A 26 2.25 -14.72 8.92
C ASP A 26 0.76 -14.83 9.28
N HIS A 27 0.21 -13.83 9.98
CA HIS A 27 -1.19 -13.82 10.35
C HIS A 27 -2.07 -13.72 9.08
N PRO A 28 -3.13 -14.55 8.94
CA PRO A 28 -3.98 -14.58 7.75
C PRO A 28 -4.54 -13.20 7.38
N ASP A 29 -4.93 -12.41 8.38
CA ASP A 29 -5.45 -11.06 8.17
C ASP A 29 -4.39 -10.08 7.61
N VAL A 30 -3.11 -10.25 7.97
CA VAL A 30 -2.00 -9.44 7.41
C VAL A 30 -1.83 -9.76 5.93
N LEU A 31 -1.88 -11.05 5.57
CA LEU A 31 -1.86 -11.50 4.18
C LEU A 31 -3.08 -11.00 3.41
N GLU A 32 -4.24 -10.93 4.06
CA GLU A 32 -5.47 -10.41 3.46
C GLU A 32 -5.39 -8.90 3.23
N TYR A 33 -4.87 -8.13 4.19
CA TYR A 33 -4.59 -6.71 3.99
C TYR A 33 -3.58 -6.48 2.86
N SER A 34 -2.54 -7.30 2.76
CA SER A 34 -1.57 -7.22 1.67
C SER A 34 -2.24 -7.42 0.30
N LYS A 35 -3.12 -8.42 0.16
CA LYS A 35 -3.88 -8.66 -1.08
C LYS A 35 -4.78 -7.47 -1.43
N GLN A 36 -5.47 -6.89 -0.45
CA GLN A 36 -6.36 -5.74 -0.67
C GLN A 36 -5.58 -4.49 -1.10
N ILE A 37 -4.41 -4.25 -0.49
CA ILE A 37 -3.51 -3.16 -0.88
C ILE A 37 -3.05 -3.33 -2.32
N ASP A 38 -2.62 -4.53 -2.71
CA ASP A 38 -2.20 -4.83 -4.08
C ASP A 38 -3.33 -4.66 -5.10
N GLN A 39 -4.55 -5.07 -4.76
CA GLN A 39 -5.72 -4.88 -5.61
C GLN A 39 -6.01 -3.39 -5.84
N LEU A 40 -6.04 -2.58 -4.78
CA LEU A 40 -6.24 -1.14 -4.89
C LEU A 40 -5.11 -0.46 -5.68
N HIS A 41 -3.88 -0.93 -5.53
CA HIS A 41 -2.75 -0.46 -6.34
C HIS A 41 -2.93 -0.79 -7.82
N ASN A 42 -3.35 -2.01 -8.14
CA ASN A 42 -3.60 -2.42 -9.52
C ASN A 42 -4.75 -1.62 -10.14
N GLU A 43 -5.84 -1.40 -9.41
CA GLU A 43 -6.95 -0.56 -9.84
C GLU A 43 -6.51 0.89 -10.09
N LEU A 44 -5.70 1.46 -9.19
CA LEU A 44 -5.15 2.80 -9.34
C LEU A 44 -4.25 2.90 -10.58
N ASN A 45 -3.39 1.91 -10.79
CA ASN A 45 -2.53 1.84 -11.97
C ASN A 45 -3.34 1.68 -13.26
N GLN A 46 -4.43 0.90 -13.25
CA GLN A 46 -5.31 0.76 -14.41
C GLN A 46 -6.04 2.06 -14.73
N LEU A 47 -6.54 2.78 -13.71
CA LEU A 47 -7.13 4.10 -13.88
C LEU A 47 -6.11 5.09 -14.46
N ASP A 48 -4.90 5.16 -13.88
CA ASP A 48 -3.82 6.01 -14.38
C ASP A 48 -3.42 5.61 -15.82
N HIS A 49 -3.37 4.32 -16.16
CA HIS A 49 -3.05 3.83 -17.50
C HIS A 49 -4.14 4.09 -18.53
N SER A 50 -5.42 4.00 -18.15
CA SER A 50 -6.55 4.33 -19.04
C SER A 50 -6.54 5.81 -19.42
N LEU A 51 -6.10 6.69 -18.51
CA LEU A 51 -5.89 8.12 -18.74
C LEU A 51 -4.61 8.41 -19.54
N SER A 52 -3.62 7.50 -19.51
CA SER A 52 -2.26 7.71 -20.04
C SER A 52 -1.98 7.00 -21.38
N LYS A 53 -2.99 6.78 -22.24
CA LYS A 53 -2.72 6.34 -23.64
C LYS A 53 -1.82 7.32 -24.45
N VAL A 54 -1.41 8.44 -23.87
CA VAL A 54 -0.27 9.25 -24.33
C VAL A 54 0.92 8.95 -23.42
N GLY A 55 1.84 8.12 -23.91
CA GLY A 55 2.76 7.36 -23.07
C GLY A 55 3.65 8.14 -22.11
N LYS A 56 3.97 7.52 -20.97
CA LYS A 56 5.23 7.68 -20.24
C LYS A 56 5.36 6.57 -19.19
N LYS A 57 6.56 5.99 -19.11
CA LYS A 57 6.97 4.99 -18.11
C LYS A 57 6.69 5.53 -16.70
N SER A 58 5.76 4.92 -15.97
CA SER A 58 5.42 5.32 -14.60
C SER A 58 6.58 4.94 -13.66
N LYS A 59 7.09 5.91 -12.91
CA LYS A 59 8.16 5.69 -11.92
C LYS A 59 7.61 4.84 -10.77
N PRO A 60 8.41 3.93 -10.18
CA PRO A 60 7.99 3.21 -8.99
C PRO A 60 7.71 4.21 -7.87
N TYR A 61 6.47 4.18 -7.37
CA TYR A 61 6.04 5.01 -6.25
C TYR A 61 6.90 4.66 -5.03
N ARG A 62 7.64 5.66 -4.53
CA ARG A 62 8.62 5.49 -3.45
C ARG A 62 7.90 5.75 -2.12
N PHE A 63 7.63 4.68 -1.38
CA PHE A 63 7.14 4.78 -0.01
C PHE A 63 8.21 5.44 0.86
N TYR A 64 7.82 6.44 1.64
CA TYR A 64 8.60 6.90 2.78
C TYR A 64 8.26 5.97 3.94
N MET A 65 9.16 5.04 4.27
CA MET A 65 9.10 4.39 5.57
C MET A 65 9.33 5.51 6.60
N LEU A 66 8.27 5.97 7.28
CA LEU A 66 8.47 6.59 8.59
C LEU A 66 8.95 5.46 9.50
N GLU A 67 10.26 5.24 9.52
CA GLU A 67 10.94 4.48 10.55
C GLU A 67 10.73 5.25 11.86
N ASN A 68 9.58 5.04 12.50
CA ASN A 68 9.47 5.27 13.92
C ASN A 68 10.37 4.22 14.57
N LYS A 69 11.57 4.68 14.95
CA LYS A 69 12.57 4.05 15.82
C LYS A 69 11.96 2.98 16.75
N ALA A 70 11.81 1.76 16.24
CA ALA A 70 11.59 0.60 17.09
C ALA A 70 12.97 0.25 17.66
N HIS A 71 13.22 0.68 18.89
CA HIS A 71 14.30 0.15 19.70
C HIS A 71 13.99 -1.33 19.93
N PHE A 72 14.59 -2.20 19.12
CA PHE A 72 14.75 -3.60 19.49
C PHE A 72 15.81 -3.63 20.60
N ALA A 73 15.36 -4.01 21.80
CA ALA A 73 16.19 -4.19 22.99
C ALA A 73 17.14 -5.39 22.83
#